data_AF-A0A7X6Z9C3-F1
#
_entry.id   AF-A0A7X6Z9C3-F1
#
_cell.length_a   1.000
_cell.length_b   1.000
_cell.length_c   1.000
_cell.angle_alpha   90.00
_cell.angle_beta   90.00
_cell.angle_gamma   90.00
#
_symmetry.space_group_name_H-M   'P 1'
#
loop_
_entity.id
_entity.type
_entity.pdbx_description
1 polymer ?
#
loop_
_entity_poly.entity_id
_entity_poly.type
_entity_poly.pdbx_seq_one_letter_code
_entity_poly.pdbx_strand_id
1 'polypeptide(L)'
;MDKGALYLAALAAGLAAGLIGRRQWRPLLAERWRGLVLLVPAVVVSVLPFVMWQRHPERIWSGDHSLVIGLIALRSAIWILFFALNMLPAAWFPGRKAPGLTLVQKLLLLPAAFGLAGEAAVLVANQATWPVPEALLTLGMSPAFSAGIKNQAYLFLRIADQTTPLAWLGQTWYTPWLSQIGLAALPTISPAEALTAAGAFLIGIGQFLAPSLKADTPNLKQDTSK
;
A
#
# COMPACT_ATOMS: atom_id res chain seq x y z
N MET A 1 -0.35 1.00 12.00
CA MET A 1 1.10 0.77 12.18
C MET A 1 1.85 1.23 10.95
N ASP A 2 3.02 1.85 11.12
CA ASP A 2 3.81 2.25 9.96
C ASP A 2 4.52 1.03 9.35
N LYS A 3 3.91 0.48 8.29
CA LYS A 3 4.52 -0.46 7.36
C LYS A 3 4.76 0.18 5.99
N GLY A 4 4.78 1.51 5.94
CA GLY A 4 5.16 2.24 4.74
C GLY A 4 6.54 1.83 4.25
N ALA A 5 7.49 1.64 5.18
CA ALA A 5 8.82 1.13 4.87
C ALA A 5 8.79 -0.25 4.20
N LEU A 6 7.99 -1.20 4.70
CA LEU A 6 7.78 -2.51 4.07
C LEU A 6 7.24 -2.39 2.65
N TYR A 7 6.21 -1.57 2.43
CA TYR A 7 5.60 -1.40 1.10
C TYR A 7 6.54 -0.72 0.11
N LEU A 8 7.31 0.26 0.56
CA LEU A 8 8.36 0.90 -0.24
C LEU A 8 9.50 -0.06 -0.56
N ALA A 9 9.96 -0.85 0.41
CA ALA A 9 10.97 -1.87 0.19
C ALA A 9 10.50 -2.94 -0.79
N ALA A 10 9.24 -3.39 -0.68
CA ALA A 10 8.64 -4.33 -1.61
C ALA A 10 8.57 -3.75 -3.03
N LEU A 11 8.14 -2.48 -3.19
CA LEU A 11 8.15 -1.79 -4.47
C LEU A 11 9.56 -1.67 -5.05
N ALA A 12 10.54 -1.27 -4.24
CA ALA A 12 11.94 -1.14 -4.64
C ALA A 12 12.53 -2.49 -5.06
N ALA A 13 12.26 -3.56 -4.32
CA ALA A 13 12.67 -4.92 -4.67
C ALA A 13 12.05 -5.36 -6.00
N GLY A 14 10.78 -5.03 -6.24
CA GLY A 14 10.10 -5.32 -7.51
C GLY A 14 10.73 -4.55 -8.69
N LEU A 15 11.04 -3.26 -8.49
CA LEU A 15 11.73 -2.45 -9.48
C LEU A 15 13.13 -3.02 -9.80
N ALA A 16 13.89 -3.41 -8.77
CA ALA A 16 15.21 -4.01 -8.93
C ALA A 16 15.15 -5.36 -9.67
N ALA A 17 14.21 -6.24 -9.30
CA ALA A 17 13.99 -7.51 -9.97
C ALA A 17 13.62 -7.31 -11.45
N GLY A 18 12.74 -6.36 -11.74
CA GLY A 18 12.39 -5.98 -13.11
C GLY A 18 13.58 -5.44 -13.91
N LEU A 19 14.39 -4.58 -13.30
CA LEU A 19 15.60 -4.02 -13.93
C LEU A 19 16.64 -5.10 -14.22
N ILE A 20 16.90 -6.02 -13.28
CA ILE A 20 17.86 -7.12 -13.46
C ILE A 20 17.38 -8.07 -14.57
N GLY A 21 16.09 -8.44 -14.55
CA GLY A 21 15.52 -9.40 -15.50
C GLY A 21 15.41 -8.88 -16.93
N ARG A 22 15.11 -7.59 -17.12
CA ARG A 22 14.90 -6.99 -18.45
C ARG A 22 16.09 -6.15 -18.95
N ARG A 23 17.00 -5.73 -18.07
CA ARG A 23 18.17 -4.86 -18.35
C ARG A 23 17.86 -3.61 -19.18
N GLN A 24 16.61 -3.16 -19.18
CA GLN A 24 16.17 -1.97 -19.92
C GLN A 24 15.93 -0.83 -18.94
N TRP A 25 16.76 0.22 -19.04
CA TRP A 25 16.53 1.47 -18.36
C TRP A 25 15.33 2.14 -18.99
N ARG A 26 14.17 2.11 -18.31
CA ARG A 26 12.99 2.88 -18.71
C ARG A 26 12.99 4.19 -17.93
N PRO A 27 13.24 5.34 -18.58
CA PRO A 27 13.29 6.62 -17.89
C PRO A 27 11.93 7.07 -17.33
N LEU A 28 10.83 6.38 -17.68
CA LEU A 28 9.47 6.85 -17.42
C LEU A 28 8.62 5.76 -16.76
N LEU A 29 8.85 5.56 -15.45
CA LEU A 29 8.19 4.55 -14.60
C LEU A 29 6.68 4.79 -14.35
N ALA A 30 6.07 5.80 -14.98
CA ALA A 30 4.70 6.21 -14.67
C ALA A 30 3.89 6.79 -15.85
N GLU A 31 4.43 6.86 -17.08
CA GLU A 31 3.74 7.52 -18.20
C GLU A 31 2.36 6.94 -18.54
N ARG A 32 2.19 5.64 -18.30
CA ARG A 32 0.93 4.92 -18.56
C ARG A 32 -0.07 5.03 -17.42
N TRP A 33 0.39 5.51 -16.26
CA TRP A 33 -0.43 5.62 -15.06
C TRP A 33 -1.32 6.85 -15.15
N ARG A 34 -2.57 6.66 -14.75
CA ARG A 34 -3.57 7.70 -14.65
C ARG A 34 -3.69 8.15 -13.20
N GLY A 35 -4.21 9.37 -13.03
CA GLY A 35 -4.40 9.92 -11.70
C GLY A 35 -3.11 10.10 -10.90
N LEU A 36 -1.95 10.30 -11.56
CA LEU A 36 -0.68 10.59 -10.85
C LEU A 36 -0.81 11.81 -9.94
N VAL A 37 -1.68 12.77 -10.28
CA VAL A 37 -2.03 13.91 -9.42
C VAL A 37 -2.59 13.48 -8.05
N LEU A 38 -3.17 12.27 -7.94
CA LEU A 38 -3.68 11.71 -6.70
C LEU A 38 -2.58 11.14 -5.80
N LEU A 39 -1.35 10.94 -6.29
CA LEU A 39 -0.24 10.45 -5.45
C LEU A 39 0.11 11.45 -4.35
N VAL A 40 0.15 12.74 -4.67
CA VAL A 40 0.43 13.80 -3.69
C VAL A 40 -0.58 13.80 -2.54
N PRO A 41 -1.90 13.92 -2.78
CA PRO A 41 -2.88 13.85 -1.69
C PRO A 41 -2.90 12.48 -1.01
N ALA A 42 -2.65 11.38 -1.72
CA ALA A 42 -2.55 10.06 -1.10
C ALA A 42 -1.43 9.99 -0.05
N VAL A 43 -0.25 10.53 -0.39
CA VAL A 43 0.91 10.59 0.52
C VAL A 43 0.62 11.53 1.69
N VAL A 44 0.08 12.72 1.44
CA VAL A 44 -0.25 13.69 2.49
C VAL A 44 -1.24 13.09 3.50
N VAL A 45 -2.34 12.49 3.01
CA VAL A 45 -3.34 11.87 3.89
C VAL A 45 -2.79 10.64 4.61
N SER A 46 -1.85 9.91 4.01
CA SER A 46 -1.20 8.75 4.65
C SER A 46 -0.36 9.14 5.87
N VAL A 47 0.23 10.35 5.85
CA VAL A 47 1.09 10.88 6.92
C VAL A 47 0.28 11.63 7.98
N LEU A 48 -0.91 12.13 7.63
CA LEU A 48 -1.72 12.99 8.49
C LEU A 48 -2.07 12.37 9.86
N PRO A 49 -2.46 11.08 9.99
CA PRO A 49 -2.69 10.47 11.30
C PRO A 49 -1.47 10.52 12.22
N PHE A 50 -0.27 10.35 11.66
CA PHE A 50 0.96 10.36 12.44
C PHE A 50 1.31 11.78 12.93
N VAL A 51 1.18 12.78 12.06
CA VAL A 51 1.39 14.19 12.44
C VAL A 51 0.39 14.62 13.50
N MET A 52 -0.88 14.23 13.35
CA MET A 52 -1.91 14.54 14.35
C MET A 52 -1.68 13.81 15.67
N TRP A 53 -1.24 12.55 15.65
CA TRP A 53 -0.86 11.81 16.85
C TRP A 53 0.27 12.53 17.60
N GLN A 54 1.29 13.00 16.88
CA GLN A 54 2.43 13.67 17.51
C GLN A 54 2.11 15.06 18.07
N ARG A 55 1.23 15.82 17.40
CA ARG A 55 0.95 17.22 17.77
C ARG A 55 -0.29 17.41 18.64
N HIS A 56 -1.29 16.55 18.47
CA HIS A 56 -2.60 16.65 19.11
C HIS A 56 -3.16 15.26 19.48
N PRO A 57 -2.46 14.47 20.33
CA PRO A 57 -2.89 13.12 20.69
C PRO A 57 -4.30 13.07 21.27
N GLU A 58 -4.67 14.07 22.08
CA GLU A 58 -6.01 14.19 22.68
C GLU A 58 -7.14 14.35 21.67
N ARG A 59 -6.87 14.94 20.50
CA ARG A 59 -7.88 15.13 19.44
C ARG A 59 -8.03 13.88 18.59
N ILE A 60 -6.94 13.18 18.35
CA ILE A 60 -6.95 11.98 17.51
C ILE A 60 -7.64 10.82 18.26
N TRP A 61 -7.49 10.75 19.58
CA TRP A 61 -8.15 9.74 20.44
C TRP A 61 -9.38 10.22 21.17
N SER A 62 -10.02 11.29 20.69
CA SER A 62 -11.27 11.75 21.31
C SER A 62 -12.33 10.64 21.24
N GLY A 63 -13.02 10.39 22.37
CA GLY A 63 -14.19 9.52 22.58
C GLY A 63 -14.41 8.36 21.59
N ASP A 64 -14.91 8.69 20.40
CA ASP A 64 -15.38 7.70 19.41
C ASP A 64 -14.32 7.28 18.37
N HIS A 65 -13.08 7.75 18.49
CA HIS A 65 -12.00 7.52 17.50
C HIS A 65 -12.35 7.95 16.07
N SER A 66 -13.41 8.74 15.90
CA SER A 66 -14.02 9.09 14.61
C SER A 66 -13.05 9.81 13.68
N LEU A 67 -12.16 10.65 14.23
CA LEU A 67 -11.14 11.34 13.47
C LEU A 67 -10.12 10.36 12.87
N VAL A 68 -9.57 9.43 13.66
CA VAL A 68 -8.59 8.43 13.16
C VAL A 68 -9.26 7.54 12.11
N ILE A 69 -10.47 7.07 12.38
CA ILE A 69 -11.24 6.24 11.45
C ILE A 69 -11.48 6.99 10.14
N GLY A 70 -11.89 8.26 10.21
CA GLY A 70 -12.10 9.12 9.05
C GLY A 70 -10.83 9.31 8.22
N LEU A 71 -9.68 9.53 8.86
CA LEU A 71 -8.39 9.66 8.18
C LEU A 71 -7.95 8.34 7.52
N ILE A 72 -8.14 7.20 8.18
CA ILE A 72 -7.86 5.88 7.61
C ILE A 72 -8.76 5.61 6.40
N ALA A 73 -10.06 5.86 6.53
CA ALA A 73 -11.02 5.67 5.45
C ALA A 73 -10.71 6.58 4.26
N LEU A 74 -10.37 7.84 4.50
CA LEU A 74 -9.98 8.80 3.47
C LEU A 74 -8.70 8.36 2.74
N ARG A 75 -7.67 7.97 3.49
CA ARG A 75 -6.42 7.41 2.93
C ARG A 75 -6.74 6.26 1.98
N SER A 76 -7.49 5.28 2.46
CA SER A 76 -7.82 4.07 1.71
C SER A 76 -8.68 4.39 0.49
N ALA A 77 -9.65 5.30 0.62
CA ALA A 77 -10.49 5.75 -0.50
C ALA A 77 -9.66 6.40 -1.61
N ILE A 78 -8.68 7.25 -1.29
CA ILE A 78 -7.81 7.89 -2.29
C ILE A 78 -6.97 6.84 -3.02
N TRP A 79 -6.37 5.88 -2.31
CA TRP A 79 -5.58 4.80 -2.93
C TRP A 79 -6.43 3.86 -3.79
N ILE A 80 -7.61 3.48 -3.31
CA ILE A 80 -8.57 2.66 -4.06
C ILE A 80 -9.02 3.39 -5.32
N LEU A 81 -9.34 4.69 -5.22
CA LEU A 81 -9.69 5.51 -6.39
C LEU A 81 -8.52 5.57 -7.39
N PHE A 82 -7.29 5.76 -6.91
CA PHE A 82 -6.11 5.74 -7.76
C PHE A 82 -5.96 4.41 -8.51
N PHE A 83 -6.12 3.26 -7.83
CA PHE A 83 -6.10 1.96 -8.48
C PHE A 83 -7.27 1.77 -9.46
N ALA A 84 -8.48 2.16 -9.08
CA ALA A 84 -9.66 2.07 -9.94
C ALA A 84 -9.46 2.85 -11.25
N LEU A 85 -8.96 4.09 -11.19
CA LEU A 85 -8.65 4.90 -12.37
C LEU A 85 -7.62 4.23 -13.30
N ASN A 86 -6.67 3.51 -12.74
CA ASN A 86 -5.65 2.77 -13.48
C ASN A 86 -6.16 1.44 -14.05
N MET A 87 -7.23 0.88 -13.47
CA MET A 87 -7.91 -0.32 -13.99
C MET A 87 -8.88 -0.02 -15.13
N LEU A 88 -9.41 1.21 -15.24
CA LEU A 88 -10.37 1.59 -16.26
C LEU A 88 -9.81 1.50 -17.71
N PRO A 89 -10.66 1.22 -18.72
CA PRO A 89 -10.25 1.21 -20.13
C PRO A 89 -9.69 2.56 -20.59
N ALA A 90 -8.77 2.56 -21.57
CA ALA A 90 -8.22 3.80 -22.11
C ALA A 90 -9.22 4.62 -22.91
N ALA A 91 -10.15 3.95 -23.59
CA ALA A 91 -11.21 4.59 -24.37
C ALA A 91 -12.11 5.52 -23.53
N TRP A 92 -12.16 5.34 -22.21
CA TRP A 92 -13.01 6.15 -21.33
C TRP A 92 -12.40 7.52 -20.98
N PHE A 93 -11.17 7.79 -21.41
CA PHE A 93 -10.47 9.04 -21.15
C PHE A 93 -10.08 9.73 -22.47
N PRO A 94 -11.04 10.39 -23.16
CA PRO A 94 -10.77 11.10 -24.39
C PRO A 94 -9.74 12.21 -24.16
N GLY A 95 -8.77 12.34 -25.07
CA GLY A 95 -7.75 13.40 -25.03
C GLY A 95 -6.34 13.00 -24.58
N ARG A 96 -6.10 11.74 -24.17
CA ARG A 96 -4.74 11.25 -23.88
C ARG A 96 -4.19 10.38 -25.01
N LYS A 97 -3.01 10.75 -25.53
CA LYS A 97 -2.29 10.00 -26.58
C LYS A 97 -1.58 8.74 -26.06
N ALA A 98 -1.35 8.63 -24.74
CA ALA A 98 -0.60 7.51 -24.17
C ALA A 98 -1.49 6.27 -23.96
N PRO A 99 -1.04 5.06 -24.34
CA PRO A 99 -1.76 3.84 -24.02
C PRO A 99 -1.80 3.63 -22.50
N GLY A 100 -2.93 3.16 -22.00
CA GLY A 100 -3.09 2.79 -20.60
C GLY A 100 -2.28 1.54 -20.21
N LEU A 101 -2.45 1.11 -18.96
CA LEU A 101 -1.89 -0.14 -18.47
C LEU A 101 -2.42 -1.34 -19.27
N THR A 102 -1.55 -2.32 -19.53
CA THR A 102 -1.93 -3.59 -20.16
C THR A 102 -2.79 -4.43 -19.21
N LEU A 103 -3.51 -5.44 -19.73
CA LEU A 103 -4.29 -6.36 -18.90
C LEU A 103 -3.45 -6.98 -17.78
N VAL A 104 -2.23 -7.43 -18.10
CA VAL A 104 -1.29 -7.99 -17.12
C VAL A 104 -0.97 -6.96 -16.03
N GLN A 105 -0.63 -5.73 -16.40
CA GLN A 105 -0.34 -4.67 -15.43
C GLN A 105 -1.54 -4.35 -14.53
N LYS A 106 -2.76 -4.40 -15.06
CA LYS A 106 -3.98 -4.23 -14.27
C LYS A 106 -4.19 -5.36 -13.26
N LEU A 107 -3.91 -6.61 -13.66
CA LEU A 107 -3.97 -7.76 -12.75
C LEU A 107 -2.94 -7.64 -11.62
N LEU A 108 -1.75 -7.09 -11.91
CA LEU A 108 -0.71 -6.87 -10.90
C LEU A 108 -1.07 -5.77 -9.88
N LEU A 109 -2.04 -4.89 -10.18
CA LEU A 109 -2.57 -3.91 -9.22
C LEU A 109 -3.54 -4.51 -8.21
N LEU A 110 -4.22 -5.61 -8.57
CA LEU A 110 -5.30 -6.18 -7.77
C LEU A 110 -4.85 -6.55 -6.34
N PRO A 111 -3.70 -7.22 -6.11
CA PRO A 111 -3.28 -7.56 -4.76
C PRO A 111 -3.10 -6.32 -3.87
N ALA A 112 -2.52 -5.24 -4.40
CA ALA A 112 -2.36 -4.00 -3.64
C ALA A 112 -3.71 -3.37 -3.29
N ALA A 113 -4.66 -3.39 -4.23
CA ALA A 113 -6.01 -2.87 -3.99
C ALA A 113 -6.77 -3.68 -2.93
N PHE A 114 -6.73 -5.01 -3.04
CA PHE A 114 -7.40 -5.91 -2.07
C PHE A 114 -6.72 -5.86 -0.69
N GLY A 115 -5.40 -5.80 -0.63
CA GLY A 115 -4.65 -5.67 0.61
C GLY A 115 -5.00 -4.38 1.35
N LEU A 116 -4.97 -3.23 0.67
CA LEU A 116 -5.35 -1.94 1.26
C LEU A 116 -6.82 -1.92 1.71
N ALA A 117 -7.73 -2.51 0.93
CA ALA A 117 -9.13 -2.62 1.32
C ALA A 117 -9.28 -3.50 2.58
N GLY A 118 -8.52 -4.59 2.67
CA GLY A 118 -8.47 -5.46 3.86
C GLY A 118 -7.94 -4.73 5.09
N GLU A 119 -6.83 -4.00 4.97
CA GLU A 119 -6.27 -3.18 6.05
C GLU A 119 -7.28 -2.13 6.55
N ALA A 120 -7.95 -1.45 5.61
CA ALA A 120 -8.98 -0.47 5.93
C ALA A 120 -10.18 -1.11 6.64
N ALA A 121 -10.67 -2.25 6.14
CA ALA A 121 -11.79 -2.97 6.72
C ALA A 121 -11.49 -3.42 8.15
N VAL A 122 -10.29 -3.96 8.40
CA VAL A 122 -9.83 -4.33 9.76
C VAL A 122 -9.84 -3.11 10.66
N LEU A 123 -9.19 -2.02 10.26
CA LEU A 123 -9.09 -0.82 11.10
C LEU A 123 -10.45 -0.18 11.37
N VAL A 124 -11.32 -0.07 10.37
CA VAL A 124 -12.66 0.52 10.55
C VAL A 124 -13.52 -0.37 11.46
N ALA A 125 -13.51 -1.70 11.24
CA ALA A 125 -14.31 -2.63 12.03
C ALA A 125 -13.82 -2.76 13.49
N ASN A 126 -12.55 -2.44 13.76
CA ASN A 126 -11.94 -2.51 15.08
C ASN A 126 -11.69 -1.12 15.70
N GLN A 127 -12.45 -0.09 15.31
CA GLN A 127 -12.36 1.27 15.88
C GLN A 127 -10.93 1.85 15.86
N ALA A 128 -10.27 1.77 14.71
CA ALA A 128 -8.88 2.16 14.47
C ALA A 128 -7.81 1.39 15.28
N THR A 129 -8.18 0.30 15.94
CA THR A 129 -7.24 -0.62 16.58
C THR A 129 -6.86 -1.76 15.63
N TRP A 130 -5.61 -2.20 15.73
CA TRP A 130 -5.09 -3.34 14.99
C TRP A 130 -5.09 -4.57 15.89
N PRO A 131 -5.72 -5.68 15.47
CA PRO A 131 -5.75 -6.89 16.28
C PRO A 131 -4.39 -7.59 16.24
N VAL A 132 -3.89 -7.98 17.40
CA VAL A 132 -2.63 -8.70 17.58
C VAL A 132 -2.85 -10.04 18.29
N PRO A 133 -2.12 -11.10 17.92
CA PRO A 133 -2.21 -12.39 18.59
C PRO A 133 -1.70 -12.28 20.03
N GLU A 134 -2.33 -12.99 20.95
CA GLU A 134 -1.90 -13.05 22.36
C GLU A 134 -0.46 -13.56 22.51
N ALA A 135 0.00 -14.42 21.58
CA ALA A 135 1.37 -14.90 21.53
C ALA A 135 2.43 -13.78 21.47
N LEU A 136 2.07 -12.56 21.02
CA LEU A 136 3.00 -11.41 21.07
C LEU A 136 3.34 -10.97 22.50
N LEU A 137 2.51 -11.29 23.48
CA LEU A 137 2.76 -10.96 24.89
C LEU A 137 3.83 -11.85 25.52
N THR A 138 4.04 -13.04 24.94
CA THR A 138 4.92 -14.09 25.48
C THR A 138 6.17 -14.31 24.63
N LEU A 139 6.17 -13.91 23.36
CA LEU A 139 7.28 -14.08 22.43
C LEU A 139 8.16 -12.83 22.35
N GLY A 140 9.23 -12.80 23.15
CA GLY A 140 10.42 -11.96 22.89
C GLY A 140 10.25 -10.43 22.94
N MET A 141 9.07 -9.91 23.29
CA MET A 141 8.86 -8.47 23.48
C MET A 141 9.34 -8.02 24.86
N SER A 142 9.74 -6.76 24.99
CA SER A 142 10.13 -6.23 26.30
C SER A 142 8.95 -6.30 27.29
N PRO A 143 9.18 -6.57 28.58
CA PRO A 143 8.11 -6.61 29.58
C PRO A 143 7.26 -5.33 29.61
N ALA A 144 7.90 -4.17 29.37
CA ALA A 144 7.24 -2.88 29.26
C ALA A 144 6.29 -2.80 28.05
N PHE A 145 6.67 -3.36 26.91
CA PHE A 145 5.83 -3.41 25.72
C PHE A 145 4.61 -4.31 25.92
N SER A 146 4.81 -5.52 26.46
CA SER A 146 3.71 -6.45 26.77
C SER A 146 2.76 -5.86 27.82
N ALA A 147 3.28 -5.21 28.87
CA ALA A 147 2.47 -4.49 29.84
C ALA A 147 1.72 -3.32 29.20
N GLY A 148 2.35 -2.60 28.28
CA GLY A 148 1.71 -1.51 27.53
C GLY A 148 0.54 -1.99 26.67
N ILE A 149 0.63 -3.16 26.03
CA ILE A 149 -0.52 -3.73 25.29
C ILE A 149 -1.63 -4.11 26.27
N LYS A 150 -1.29 -4.82 27.36
CA LYS A 150 -2.27 -5.29 28.36
C LYS A 150 -3.01 -4.13 29.04
N ASN A 151 -2.31 -3.03 29.31
CA ASN A 151 -2.85 -1.83 29.94
C ASN A 151 -3.42 -0.83 28.93
N GLN A 152 -3.57 -1.20 27.66
CA GLN A 152 -4.06 -0.33 26.58
C GLN A 152 -3.27 0.97 26.39
N ALA A 153 -2.00 1.00 26.84
CA ALA A 153 -1.10 2.14 26.63
C ALA A 153 -0.74 2.31 25.14
N TYR A 154 -0.80 1.23 24.36
CA TYR A 154 -0.72 1.28 22.90
C TYR A 154 -2.13 1.36 22.30
N LEU A 155 -2.66 2.58 22.18
CA LEU A 155 -4.03 2.84 21.70
C LEU A 155 -4.36 2.27 20.31
N PHE A 156 -3.34 1.94 19.50
CA PHE A 156 -3.50 1.33 18.18
C PHE A 156 -3.49 -0.21 18.17
N LEU A 157 -3.21 -0.89 19.29
CA LEU A 157 -3.08 -2.35 19.33
C LEU A 157 -4.09 -2.95 20.30
N ARG A 158 -4.74 -4.03 19.88
CA ARG A 158 -5.68 -4.77 20.71
C ARG A 158 -5.40 -6.27 20.61
N ILE A 159 -5.36 -6.97 21.73
CA ILE A 159 -5.27 -8.45 21.71
C ILE A 159 -6.56 -9.00 21.08
N ALA A 160 -6.40 -9.79 20.03
CA ALA A 160 -7.51 -10.40 19.31
C ALA A 160 -8.21 -11.43 20.21
N ASP A 161 -9.53 -11.30 20.31
CA ASP A 161 -10.43 -12.21 21.02
C ASP A 161 -11.49 -12.78 20.04
N GLN A 162 -12.40 -13.61 20.55
CA GLN A 162 -13.49 -14.19 19.74
C GLN A 162 -14.49 -13.15 19.20
N THR A 163 -14.53 -11.96 19.80
CA THR A 163 -15.44 -10.86 19.42
C THR A 163 -14.81 -9.89 18.42
N THR A 164 -13.51 -10.02 18.15
CA THR A 164 -12.72 -9.10 17.34
C THR A 164 -13.10 -9.24 15.84
N PRO A 165 -13.73 -8.23 15.23
CA PRO A 165 -14.14 -8.31 13.83
C PRO A 165 -12.96 -8.47 12.88
N LEU A 166 -13.11 -9.29 11.84
CA LEU A 166 -12.09 -9.51 10.82
C LEU A 166 -10.71 -9.86 11.40
N ALA A 167 -10.67 -10.49 12.59
CA ALA A 167 -9.44 -10.87 13.25
C ALA A 167 -8.53 -11.67 12.32
N TRP A 168 -9.06 -12.54 11.46
CA TRP A 168 -8.27 -13.32 10.50
C TRP A 168 -7.50 -12.48 9.46
N LEU A 169 -7.96 -11.28 9.10
CA LEU A 169 -7.25 -10.37 8.18
C LEU A 169 -6.17 -9.55 8.90
N GLY A 170 -6.34 -9.34 10.21
CA GLY A 170 -5.39 -8.65 11.05
C GLY A 170 -4.50 -9.58 11.89
N GLN A 171 -4.82 -10.86 12.02
CA GLN A 171 -4.13 -11.82 12.89
C GLN A 171 -2.77 -12.14 12.30
N THR A 172 -1.76 -11.75 13.04
CA THR A 172 -0.44 -11.56 12.46
C THR A 172 0.47 -12.77 12.64
N TRP A 173 1.18 -13.13 11.58
CA TRP A 173 2.30 -14.06 11.59
C TRP A 173 3.54 -13.42 12.22
N TYR A 174 4.20 -14.16 13.11
CA TYR A 174 5.44 -13.70 13.75
C TYR A 174 6.61 -13.70 12.75
N THR A 175 7.22 -12.53 12.58
CA THR A 175 8.27 -12.23 11.59
C THR A 175 9.30 -11.27 12.20
N PRO A 176 10.13 -11.73 13.16
CA PRO A 176 11.03 -10.87 13.93
C PRO A 176 12.09 -10.17 13.08
N TRP A 177 12.47 -10.79 11.97
CA TRP A 177 13.44 -10.21 11.04
C TRP A 177 12.95 -8.87 10.47
N LEU A 178 11.64 -8.67 10.26
CA LEU A 178 11.10 -7.42 9.71
C LEU A 178 11.36 -6.21 10.62
N SER A 179 11.26 -6.39 11.94
CA SER A 179 11.58 -5.32 12.89
C SER A 179 13.09 -5.14 13.06
N GLN A 180 13.87 -6.22 13.02
CA GLN A 180 15.33 -6.17 13.13
C GLN A 180 15.99 -5.37 12.00
N ILE A 181 15.45 -5.43 10.79
CA ILE A 181 15.93 -4.66 9.64
C ILE A 181 15.22 -3.31 9.44
N GLY A 182 14.32 -2.94 10.36
CA GLY A 182 13.62 -1.65 10.35
C GLY A 182 12.51 -1.51 9.30
N LEU A 183 12.00 -2.61 8.72
CA LEU A 183 10.90 -2.56 7.74
C LEU A 183 9.51 -2.53 8.39
N ALA A 184 9.39 -2.94 9.65
CA ALA A 184 8.15 -2.89 10.40
C ALA A 184 8.39 -2.50 11.86
N ALA A 185 7.47 -1.73 12.44
CA ALA A 185 7.54 -1.34 13.85
C ALA A 185 7.29 -2.50 14.82
N LEU A 186 6.51 -3.52 14.42
CA LEU A 186 6.32 -4.75 15.20
C LEU A 186 6.88 -5.95 14.43
N PRO A 187 7.32 -7.01 15.14
CA PRO A 187 7.84 -8.25 14.56
C PRO A 187 6.72 -9.13 13.98
N THR A 188 5.72 -8.54 13.32
CA THR A 188 4.57 -9.28 12.80
C THR A 188 4.05 -8.73 11.49
N ILE A 189 3.33 -9.56 10.73
CA ILE A 189 2.66 -9.19 9.48
C ILE A 189 1.34 -9.91 9.36
N SER A 190 0.28 -9.20 8.96
CA SER A 190 -1.04 -9.77 8.72
C SER A 190 -1.21 -10.21 7.25
N PRO A 191 -2.22 -11.05 6.96
CA PRO A 191 -2.56 -11.39 5.58
C PRO A 191 -2.85 -10.18 4.68
N ALA A 192 -3.55 -9.16 5.20
CA ALA A 192 -3.86 -7.95 4.43
C ALA A 192 -2.59 -7.16 4.08
N GLU A 193 -1.69 -6.98 5.05
CA GLU A 193 -0.43 -6.26 4.86
C GLU A 193 0.53 -7.03 3.94
N ALA A 194 0.58 -8.36 4.06
CA ALA A 194 1.34 -9.22 3.16
C ALA A 194 0.84 -9.12 1.72
N LEU A 195 -0.48 -9.06 1.53
CA LEU A 195 -1.10 -8.90 0.22
C LEU A 195 -0.80 -7.51 -0.38
N THR A 196 -0.83 -6.46 0.44
CA THR A 196 -0.42 -5.10 0.03
C THR A 196 1.05 -5.06 -0.38
N ALA A 197 1.95 -5.64 0.43
CA ALA A 197 3.38 -5.71 0.12
C ALA A 197 3.65 -6.52 -1.16
N ALA A 198 3.00 -7.66 -1.34
CA ALA A 198 3.07 -8.45 -2.57
C ALA A 198 2.58 -7.64 -3.78
N GLY A 199 1.47 -6.92 -3.63
CA GLY A 199 0.97 -6.00 -4.65
C GLY A 199 1.96 -4.91 -5.01
N ALA A 200 2.58 -4.27 -4.02
CA ALA A 200 3.62 -3.25 -4.25
C ALA A 200 4.82 -3.80 -5.03
N PHE A 201 5.27 -5.01 -4.70
CA PHE A 201 6.31 -5.71 -5.44
C PHE A 201 5.91 -6.01 -6.90
N LEU A 202 4.70 -6.54 -7.10
CA LEU A 202 4.17 -6.84 -8.44
C LEU A 202 3.98 -5.59 -9.29
N ILE A 203 3.59 -4.47 -8.68
CA ILE A 203 3.55 -3.15 -9.32
C ILE A 203 4.93 -2.74 -9.82
N GLY A 204 5.97 -2.91 -8.99
CA GLY A 204 7.36 -2.62 -9.35
C GLY A 204 7.83 -3.42 -10.56
N ILE A 205 7.65 -4.74 -10.55
CA ILE A 205 7.98 -5.61 -11.69
C ILE A 205 7.14 -5.25 -12.92
N GLY A 206 5.86 -4.96 -12.71
CA GLY A 206 4.88 -4.64 -13.75
C GLY A 206 5.29 -3.48 -14.67
N GLN A 207 6.13 -2.57 -14.19
CA GLN A 207 6.69 -1.47 -15.01
C GLN A 207 7.51 -1.96 -16.20
N PHE A 208 8.13 -3.14 -16.07
CA PHE A 208 9.01 -3.72 -17.09
C PHE A 208 8.29 -4.71 -18.02
N LEU A 209 7.01 -5.02 -17.75
CA LEU A 209 6.20 -5.92 -18.56
C LEU A 209 5.41 -5.22 -19.68
N ALA A 210 5.35 -3.88 -19.65
CA ALA A 210 4.72 -3.11 -20.72
C ALA A 210 5.52 -3.25 -22.04
N PRO A 211 4.88 -3.42 -23.22
CA PRO A 211 5.58 -3.35 -24.50
C PRO A 211 6.26 -1.99 -24.69
N SER A 212 7.44 -1.96 -25.32
CA SER A 212 8.12 -0.72 -25.68
C SER A 212 7.17 0.16 -26.50
N LEU A 213 6.97 1.41 -26.07
CA LEU A 213 6.44 2.43 -26.97
C LEU A 213 7.53 2.67 -28.00
N LYS A 214 7.46 2.00 -29.16
CA LYS A 214 8.26 2.44 -30.30
C LYS A 214 7.87 3.90 -30.53
N ALA A 215 8.85 4.79 -30.51
CA ALA A 215 8.67 6.10 -31.11
C ALA A 215 8.22 5.83 -32.55
N ASP A 216 7.08 6.38 -32.95
CA ASP A 216 6.65 6.35 -34.34
C ASP A 216 7.79 6.95 -35.17
N THR A 217 8.58 6.10 -35.83
CA THR A 217 9.43 6.55 -36.92
C THR A 217 8.46 7.09 -37.96
N PRO A 218 8.51 8.38 -38.32
CA PRO A 218 7.73 8.83 -39.45
C PRO A 218 8.19 8.01 -40.64
N ASN A 219 7.26 7.29 -41.27
CA ASN A 219 7.48 6.69 -42.58
C ASN A 219 7.85 7.82 -43.54
N LEU A 220 9.14 8.08 -43.72
CA LEU A 220 9.67 8.76 -44.89
C LEU A 220 9.55 7.79 -46.08
N LYS A 221 8.31 7.54 -46.50
CA LYS A 221 8.01 7.27 -47.90
C LYS A 221 7.69 8.63 -48.53
N GLN A 222 8.74 9.39 -48.85
CA GLN A 222 8.64 10.31 -49.97
C GLN A 222 9.04 9.52 -51.20
N ASP A 223 8.00 9.05 -51.87
CA ASP A 223 7.99 8.70 -53.28
C ASP A 223 8.65 9.84 -54.06
N THR A 224 9.89 9.63 -54.54
CA THR A 224 10.42 10.40 -55.66
C THR A 224 10.47 9.48 -56.86
N SER A 225 9.30 9.26 -57.45
CA SER A 225 9.15 8.91 -58.85
C SER A 225 8.78 10.18 -59.61
N LYS A 226 9.76 10.74 -60.31
CA LYS A 226 9.71 11.20 -61.71
C LYS A 226 10.98 11.96 -62.06
#